data_AF-A0AAU1A4P6-F1
#
_entry.id   AF-A0AAU1A4P6-F1
#
_cell.length_a   1.000
_cell.length_b   1.000
_cell.length_c   1.000
_cell.angle_alpha   90.00
_cell.angle_beta   90.00
_cell.angle_gamma   90.00
#
_symmetry.space_group_name_H-M   'P 1'
#
loop_
_entity.id
_entity.type
_entity.pdbx_description
1 polymer ?
#
loop_
_entity_poly.entity_id
_entity_poly.type
_entity_poly.pdbx_seq_one_letter_code
_entity_poly.pdbx_strand_id
1 'polypeptide(L)'
;MTDQHASPAQGPGAAGPGPEGSGFTYRGAEEELIVVARPEARLRVQTDGVRSAAGADVSALNMFLGDEQLALEPLFGSEERVQEVGEAPAADVPDLALFYRVRGGAERAQELRSRIAALPEIDTAYVKPGAVPAARASSPENFDEARRQKEKTAATPDYTGRQGYLGPAPAGIDAQWAWRRLGGSGEGVTVIDVEGAWQLGHEDLSAKLAGIVVGTPISDVAWRNHGTAVLGVIGGDRNDRGITGIVPEAVTAAASFQGVGTAAAIHAAADRLSPGDVILIELHRPGPRFDFEPRDDQRGYIALEWWPDDFAAIKYATAKGIVVVGAAGNGSESLDDAVYERRPDEFPTWWHNPFNPSNRSSDAVLVGAGAPPPGTHGRDHGPDRSRLSFSNYGARVDAQGWGREVTTTGGTWNKPGDLQGGTEEIAWYTDTFSGTSSASPVVVGALTALQGMLKAGGQRPMTSQRAREVLRATGSPQQDAPGRPASQRIGNRPDIKGAVTNLLPSTVGSGQAERYWDELIPYPPELPPRLRLFVAGSWRNLNNPSPETRQAVHTAFAGGRPDVRVWFSDDEVVGLVVTG
;
A
#
# COMPACT_ATOMS: atom_id res chain seq x y z
N MET A 1 -41.76 -45.63 3.21
CA MET A 1 -41.94 -44.82 1.98
C MET A 1 -42.90 -43.71 2.37
N THR A 2 -42.57 -42.43 2.40
CA THR A 2 -41.41 -41.65 1.95
C THR A 2 -41.55 -40.30 2.65
N ASP A 3 -40.41 -39.73 3.03
CA ASP A 3 -40.25 -38.47 3.74
C ASP A 3 -40.84 -37.25 3.01
N GLN A 4 -41.42 -36.33 3.78
CA GLN A 4 -41.46 -34.91 3.45
C GLN A 4 -41.17 -34.09 4.70
N HIS A 5 -39.92 -33.64 4.80
CA HIS A 5 -39.51 -32.58 5.72
C HIS A 5 -40.11 -31.25 5.26
N ALA A 6 -40.88 -30.62 6.16
CA ALA A 6 -41.33 -29.25 6.01
C ALA A 6 -40.18 -28.28 6.29
N SER A 7 -39.94 -27.33 5.38
CA SER A 7 -39.07 -26.18 5.59
C SER A 7 -39.63 -25.26 6.70
N PRO A 8 -38.80 -24.72 7.61
CA PRO A 8 -39.22 -23.64 8.49
C PRO A 8 -39.25 -22.30 7.74
N ALA A 9 -40.22 -21.47 8.13
CA ALA A 9 -40.56 -20.18 7.54
C ALA A 9 -39.40 -19.17 7.51
N GLN A 10 -39.28 -18.44 6.39
CA GLN A 10 -38.45 -17.26 6.24
C GLN A 10 -39.04 -16.08 7.06
N GLY A 11 -38.20 -15.48 7.91
CA GLY A 11 -38.48 -14.17 8.52
C GLY A 11 -38.22 -13.02 7.52
N PRO A 12 -38.79 -11.82 7.72
CA PRO A 12 -38.64 -10.71 6.80
C PRO A 12 -37.43 -9.84 7.17
N GLY A 13 -36.54 -9.55 6.19
CA GLY A 13 -35.56 -8.47 6.32
C GLY A 13 -34.34 -8.59 5.42
N ALA A 14 -34.13 -7.57 4.57
CA ALA A 14 -32.95 -7.29 3.75
C ALA A 14 -32.73 -8.12 2.47
N ALA A 15 -33.50 -7.82 1.42
CA ALA A 15 -33.05 -7.93 0.04
C ALA A 15 -33.78 -6.89 -0.83
N GLY A 16 -33.08 -5.84 -1.24
CA GLY A 16 -33.49 -4.93 -2.31
C GLY A 16 -32.43 -4.98 -3.40
N PRO A 17 -32.78 -5.20 -4.68
CA PRO A 17 -31.79 -5.54 -5.69
C PRO A 17 -31.13 -4.29 -6.29
N GLY A 18 -29.81 -4.34 -6.45
CA GLY A 18 -29.11 -3.58 -7.51
C GLY A 18 -29.53 -4.08 -8.90
N PRO A 19 -28.95 -3.57 -10.01
CA PRO A 19 -29.49 -3.79 -11.36
C PRO A 19 -29.65 -5.28 -11.77
N GLU A 20 -29.00 -6.20 -11.06
CA GLU A 20 -29.21 -7.66 -11.15
C GLU A 20 -29.32 -8.39 -9.79
N GLY A 21 -29.63 -7.70 -8.69
CA GLY A 21 -29.91 -8.34 -7.40
C GLY A 21 -28.75 -9.07 -6.70
N SER A 22 -27.51 -8.96 -7.18
CA SER A 22 -26.33 -9.37 -6.42
C SER A 22 -25.75 -8.16 -5.68
N GLY A 23 -25.80 -8.20 -4.35
CA GLY A 23 -25.12 -7.24 -3.48
C GLY A 23 -23.60 -7.28 -3.69
N PHE A 24 -22.91 -6.24 -3.20
CA PHE A 24 -21.45 -6.07 -3.29
C PHE A 24 -20.73 -6.92 -2.22
N THR A 25 -21.16 -8.17 -2.02
CA THR A 25 -20.70 -8.97 -0.88
C THR A 25 -19.45 -9.75 -1.24
N TYR A 26 -18.29 -9.24 -0.82
CA TYR A 26 -17.06 -10.04 -0.77
C TYR A 26 -17.21 -11.14 0.29
N ARG A 27 -17.18 -12.40 -0.14
CA ARG A 27 -17.20 -13.55 0.78
C ARG A 27 -15.85 -13.70 1.47
N GLY A 28 -15.85 -14.08 2.75
CA GLY A 28 -14.63 -14.33 3.53
C GLY A 28 -14.09 -13.12 4.30
N ALA A 29 -14.76 -11.97 4.24
CA ALA A 29 -14.53 -10.86 5.17
C ALA A 29 -15.19 -11.19 6.52
N GLU A 30 -14.40 -11.61 7.50
CA GLU A 30 -14.89 -12.00 8.83
C GLU A 30 -14.85 -10.82 9.81
N GLU A 31 -15.89 -10.73 10.65
CA GLU A 31 -15.82 -9.88 11.84
C GLU A 31 -14.81 -10.43 12.85
N GLU A 32 -14.15 -9.54 13.59
CA GLU A 32 -13.21 -9.92 14.63
C GLU A 32 -13.65 -9.33 15.98
N LEU A 33 -13.73 -10.17 17.01
CA LEU A 33 -13.86 -9.72 18.40
C LEU A 33 -12.46 -9.54 18.99
N ILE A 34 -12.10 -8.29 19.24
CA ILE A 34 -10.80 -7.90 19.79
C ILE A 34 -10.96 -7.53 21.26
N VAL A 35 -10.02 -8.02 22.07
CA VAL A 35 -9.92 -7.77 23.51
C VAL A 35 -8.62 -7.05 23.79
N VAL A 36 -8.69 -6.02 24.63
CA VAL A 36 -7.52 -5.32 25.16
C VAL A 36 -7.43 -5.64 26.65
N ALA A 37 -6.36 -6.35 27.04
CA ALA A 37 -6.12 -6.71 28.42
C ALA A 37 -5.61 -5.52 29.24
N ARG A 38 -5.85 -5.55 30.55
CA ARG A 38 -5.23 -4.61 31.48
C ARG A 38 -3.72 -4.86 31.57
N PRO A 39 -2.86 -3.82 31.49
CA PRO A 39 -1.41 -4.00 31.58
C PRO A 39 -0.96 -4.72 32.86
N GLU A 40 -1.66 -4.52 33.98
CA GLU A 40 -1.36 -5.12 35.27
C GLU A 40 -1.60 -6.63 35.28
N ALA A 41 -2.52 -7.12 34.44
CA ALA A 41 -2.84 -8.54 34.35
C ALA A 41 -1.69 -9.35 33.72
N ARG A 42 -0.86 -8.73 32.86
CA ARG A 42 0.25 -9.37 32.13
C ARG A 42 -0.10 -10.77 31.63
N LEU A 43 -1.17 -10.85 30.84
CA LEU A 43 -1.70 -12.12 30.35
C LEU A 43 -0.67 -12.86 29.49
N ARG A 44 -0.77 -14.19 29.52
CA ARG A 44 -0.01 -15.17 28.76
C ARG A 44 -0.94 -16.28 28.31
N VAL A 45 -1.19 -16.36 27.02
CA VAL A 45 -1.97 -17.45 26.45
C VAL A 45 -1.11 -18.72 26.36
N GLN A 46 -1.66 -19.84 26.84
CA GLN A 46 -1.07 -21.18 26.75
C GLN A 46 -2.09 -22.15 26.15
N THR A 47 -1.63 -23.36 25.81
CA THR A 47 -2.50 -24.40 25.24
C THR A 47 -3.63 -24.85 26.16
N ASP A 48 -3.47 -24.71 27.47
CA ASP A 48 -4.43 -25.12 28.51
C ASP A 48 -5.24 -23.94 29.10
N GLY A 49 -5.04 -22.72 28.61
CA GLY A 49 -5.75 -21.53 29.07
C GLY A 49 -4.87 -20.29 29.17
N VAL A 50 -5.34 -19.27 29.89
CA VAL A 50 -4.64 -18.01 30.10
C VAL A 50 -3.99 -18.01 31.49
N ARG A 51 -2.77 -17.49 31.60
CA ARG A 51 -2.05 -17.26 32.87
C ARG A 51 -1.63 -15.80 33.00
N SER A 52 -1.30 -15.37 34.21
CA SER A 52 -0.71 -14.05 34.46
C SER A 52 0.76 -14.18 34.80
N ALA A 53 1.63 -13.46 34.07
CA ALA A 53 3.04 -13.31 34.43
C ALA A 53 3.25 -12.40 35.65
N ALA A 54 2.23 -11.62 36.05
CA ALA A 54 2.23 -10.79 37.25
C ALA A 54 1.65 -11.52 38.49
N GLY A 55 1.15 -12.76 38.33
CA GLY A 55 0.45 -13.49 39.39
C GLY A 55 -0.95 -12.97 39.70
N ALA A 56 -1.59 -12.23 38.78
CA ALA A 56 -2.99 -11.85 38.88
C ALA A 56 -3.90 -13.09 38.82
N ASP A 57 -5.04 -13.04 39.53
CA ASP A 57 -6.08 -14.06 39.41
C ASP A 57 -6.77 -13.91 38.06
N VAL A 58 -6.71 -14.98 37.25
CA VAL A 58 -7.30 -15.08 35.90
C VAL A 58 -8.41 -16.13 35.84
N SER A 59 -8.90 -16.58 37.00
CA SER A 59 -9.87 -17.67 37.09
C SER A 59 -11.21 -17.32 36.44
N ALA A 60 -11.65 -16.07 36.57
CA ALA A 60 -12.88 -15.59 35.94
C ALA A 60 -12.78 -15.63 34.42
N LEU A 61 -11.65 -15.17 33.86
CA LEU A 61 -11.38 -15.24 32.43
C LEU A 61 -11.34 -16.68 31.92
N ASN A 62 -10.60 -17.57 32.57
CA ASN A 62 -10.52 -18.98 32.14
C ASN A 62 -11.87 -19.70 32.23
N MET A 63 -12.66 -19.44 33.28
CA MET A 63 -14.01 -20.00 33.41
C MET A 63 -14.92 -19.48 32.28
N PHE A 64 -14.89 -18.18 32.01
CA PHE A 64 -15.66 -17.60 30.91
C PHE A 64 -15.29 -18.18 29.55
N LEU A 65 -13.99 -18.29 29.24
CA LEU A 65 -13.50 -18.88 27.99
C LEU A 65 -13.93 -20.35 27.87
N GLY A 66 -13.84 -21.12 28.95
CA GLY A 66 -14.25 -22.53 28.98
C GLY A 66 -15.76 -22.72 28.78
N ASP A 67 -16.58 -21.99 29.53
CA ASP A 67 -18.04 -22.09 29.48
C ASP A 67 -18.61 -21.69 28.11
N GLU A 68 -18.03 -20.65 27.51
CA GLU A 68 -18.45 -20.15 26.19
C GLU A 68 -17.77 -20.85 25.01
N GLN A 69 -16.86 -21.81 25.28
CA GLN A 69 -16.07 -22.53 24.29
C GLN A 69 -15.27 -21.59 23.37
N LEU A 70 -14.61 -20.62 23.99
CA LEU A 70 -13.81 -19.60 23.33
C LEU A 70 -12.31 -19.86 23.54
N ALA A 71 -11.51 -19.42 22.56
CA ALA A 71 -10.07 -19.31 22.72
C ALA A 71 -9.64 -17.86 22.60
N LEU A 72 -8.69 -17.46 23.43
CA LEU A 72 -8.03 -16.16 23.34
C LEU A 72 -6.71 -16.35 22.61
N GLU A 73 -6.46 -15.59 21.55
CA GLU A 73 -5.24 -15.66 20.75
C GLU A 73 -4.49 -14.32 20.80
N PRO A 74 -3.18 -14.30 21.12
CA PRO A 74 -2.38 -13.08 21.02
C PRO A 74 -2.35 -12.57 19.58
N LEU A 75 -2.68 -11.30 19.37
CA LEU A 75 -2.89 -10.76 18.02
C LEU A 75 -1.58 -10.55 17.24
N PHE A 76 -0.49 -10.23 17.93
CA PHE A 76 0.80 -9.85 17.34
C PHE A 76 1.90 -10.90 17.54
N GLY A 77 1.51 -12.15 17.82
CA GLY A 77 2.42 -13.23 18.20
C GLY A 77 2.57 -13.35 19.72
N SER A 78 3.40 -14.30 20.16
CA SER A 78 3.60 -14.58 21.59
C SER A 78 4.04 -13.32 22.34
N GLU A 79 3.42 -13.07 23.48
CA GLU A 79 3.59 -11.87 24.30
C GLU A 79 5.06 -11.69 24.74
N GLU A 80 5.77 -12.79 24.98
CA GLU A 80 7.20 -12.80 25.31
C GLU A 80 8.06 -12.28 24.17
N ARG A 81 7.85 -12.76 22.93
CA ARG A 81 8.60 -12.26 21.76
C ARG A 81 8.28 -10.79 21.47
N VAL A 82 7.03 -10.38 21.62
CA VAL A 82 6.65 -8.97 21.41
C VAL A 82 7.32 -8.06 22.43
N GLN A 83 7.49 -8.52 23.67
CA GLN A 83 8.19 -7.79 24.73
C GLN A 83 9.72 -7.88 24.65
N GLU A 84 10.29 -8.95 24.11
CA GLU A 84 11.75 -9.14 23.92
C GLU A 84 12.29 -8.43 22.67
N VAL A 85 11.52 -8.39 21.58
CA VAL A 85 11.87 -7.65 20.35
C VAL A 85 11.74 -6.15 20.54
N GLY A 86 10.98 -5.71 21.55
CA GLY A 86 10.93 -4.32 21.98
C GLY A 86 12.19 -3.90 22.74
N GLU A 87 13.17 -3.31 22.05
CA GLU A 87 13.75 -2.09 22.62
C GLU A 87 12.57 -1.21 23.03
N ALA A 88 12.55 -0.73 24.30
CA ALA A 88 11.41 -0.05 24.92
C ALA A 88 10.63 0.70 23.83
N PRO A 89 9.37 0.31 23.54
CA PRO A 89 8.68 0.82 22.36
C PRO A 89 8.89 2.32 22.34
N ALA A 90 9.32 2.87 21.20
CA ALA A 90 9.34 4.32 21.02
C ALA A 90 8.06 4.81 21.68
N ALA A 91 8.14 5.80 22.59
CA ALA A 91 7.07 6.13 23.54
C ALA A 91 5.68 6.31 22.87
N ASP A 92 5.69 6.41 21.54
CA ASP A 92 4.58 6.46 20.64
C ASP A 92 3.93 5.17 20.06
N VAL A 93 4.32 3.96 20.46
CA VAL A 93 3.67 2.71 19.99
C VAL A 93 2.76 2.12 21.09
N PRO A 94 1.47 1.80 20.82
CA PRO A 94 0.65 1.05 21.78
C PRO A 94 1.29 -0.30 22.15
N ASP A 95 1.13 -0.75 23.39
CA ASP A 95 1.65 -2.06 23.81
C ASP A 95 0.89 -3.19 23.10
N LEU A 96 1.55 -3.76 22.08
CA LEU A 96 1.00 -4.82 21.25
C LEU A 96 0.69 -6.09 22.06
N ALA A 97 1.38 -6.34 23.18
CA ALA A 97 1.15 -7.54 24.00
C ALA A 97 -0.21 -7.52 24.74
N LEU A 98 -0.94 -6.41 24.67
CA LEU A 98 -2.26 -6.27 25.29
C LEU A 98 -3.42 -6.67 24.37
N PHE A 99 -3.17 -6.87 23.07
CA PHE A 99 -4.22 -7.15 22.10
C PHE A 99 -4.38 -8.65 21.84
N TYR A 100 -5.63 -9.10 21.93
CA TYR A 100 -6.01 -10.48 21.70
C TYR A 100 -7.22 -10.56 20.77
N ARG A 101 -7.26 -11.60 19.93
CA ARG A 101 -8.46 -12.00 19.18
C ARG A 101 -9.18 -13.11 19.93
N VAL A 102 -10.51 -13.02 19.99
CA VAL A 102 -11.35 -14.11 20.49
C VAL A 102 -11.73 -15.00 19.30
N ARG A 103 -11.53 -16.31 19.47
CA ARG A 103 -11.99 -17.36 18.54
C ARG A 103 -13.17 -18.12 19.14
N GLY A 104 -14.05 -18.56 18.26
CA GLY A 104 -15.35 -19.12 18.62
C GLY A 104 -16.41 -18.04 18.79
N GLY A 105 -17.68 -18.44 18.68
CA GLY A 105 -18.81 -17.55 19.00
C GLY A 105 -19.04 -16.36 18.06
N ALA A 106 -18.61 -16.42 16.79
CA ALA A 106 -18.75 -15.32 15.83
C ALA A 106 -20.18 -14.78 15.71
N GLU A 107 -21.19 -15.66 15.65
CA GLU A 107 -22.61 -15.26 15.59
C GLU A 107 -23.12 -14.52 16.85
N ARG A 108 -22.35 -14.61 17.95
CA ARG A 108 -22.65 -13.98 19.25
C ARG A 108 -21.63 -12.90 19.60
N ALA A 109 -20.83 -12.41 18.64
CA ALA A 109 -19.70 -11.51 18.91
C ALA A 109 -20.10 -10.27 19.72
N GLN A 110 -21.25 -9.65 19.42
CA GLN A 110 -21.75 -8.48 20.15
C GLN A 110 -22.16 -8.79 21.61
N GLU A 111 -22.77 -9.95 21.84
CA GLU A 111 -23.12 -10.41 23.18
C GLU A 111 -21.84 -10.70 23.99
N LEU A 112 -20.94 -11.50 23.41
CA LEU A 112 -19.69 -11.92 24.03
C LEU A 112 -18.79 -10.73 24.35
N ARG A 113 -18.72 -9.73 23.46
CA ARG A 113 -18.01 -8.46 23.67
C ARG A 113 -18.37 -7.81 25.00
N SER A 114 -19.66 -7.67 25.28
CA SER A 114 -20.13 -7.00 26.50
C SER A 114 -19.76 -7.79 27.75
N ARG A 115 -19.83 -9.12 27.67
CA ARG A 115 -19.57 -10.02 28.80
C ARG A 115 -18.08 -10.14 29.12
N ILE A 116 -17.23 -10.25 28.09
CA ILE A 116 -15.78 -10.35 28.27
C ILE A 116 -15.18 -9.01 28.74
N ALA A 117 -15.72 -7.87 28.29
CA ALA A 117 -15.29 -6.55 28.75
C ALA A 117 -15.60 -6.28 30.23
N ALA A 118 -16.53 -7.02 30.82
CA ALA A 118 -16.88 -6.90 32.25
C ALA A 118 -15.93 -7.68 33.17
N LEU A 119 -15.02 -8.48 32.62
CA LEU A 119 -14.05 -9.25 33.40
C LEU A 119 -12.93 -8.35 33.95
N PRO A 120 -12.45 -8.60 35.18
CA PRO A 120 -11.50 -7.71 35.86
C PRO A 120 -10.14 -7.59 35.15
N GLU A 121 -9.73 -8.61 34.40
CA GLU A 121 -8.48 -8.67 33.66
C GLU A 121 -8.52 -7.90 32.33
N ILE A 122 -9.72 -7.55 31.87
CA ILE A 122 -9.96 -6.92 30.57
C ILE A 122 -10.19 -5.42 30.75
N ASP A 123 -9.51 -4.62 29.91
CA ASP A 123 -9.72 -3.17 29.87
C ASP A 123 -10.94 -2.82 29.02
N THR A 124 -10.99 -3.37 27.81
CA THR A 124 -12.14 -3.22 26.90
C THR A 124 -12.19 -4.33 25.86
N ALA A 125 -13.31 -4.44 25.16
CA ALA A 125 -13.46 -5.29 23.98
C ALA A 125 -14.35 -4.61 22.93
N TYR A 126 -14.04 -4.83 21.65
CA TYR A 126 -14.80 -4.28 20.53
C TYR A 126 -14.89 -5.29 19.38
N VAL A 127 -15.96 -5.18 18.59
CA VAL A 127 -16.15 -5.96 17.37
C VAL A 127 -15.75 -5.06 16.19
N LYS A 128 -14.84 -5.54 15.35
CA LYS A 128 -14.51 -4.88 14.08
C LYS A 128 -15.21 -5.60 12.92
N PRO A 129 -15.91 -4.86 12.04
CA PRO A 129 -16.50 -5.46 10.85
C PRO A 129 -15.43 -6.06 9.92
N GLY A 130 -15.85 -7.00 9.07
CA GLY A 130 -14.99 -7.54 8.03
C GLY A 130 -14.41 -6.46 7.12
N ALA A 131 -13.10 -6.53 6.88
CA ALA A 131 -12.44 -5.68 5.89
C ALA A 131 -12.68 -6.22 4.48
N VAL A 132 -12.91 -5.31 3.53
CA VAL A 132 -13.08 -5.65 2.11
C VAL A 132 -12.15 -4.79 1.25
N PRO A 133 -11.84 -5.21 0.02
CA PRO A 133 -11.02 -4.41 -0.89
C PRO A 133 -11.65 -3.05 -1.17
N ALA A 134 -10.82 -2.01 -1.19
CA ALA A 134 -11.23 -0.64 -1.43
C ALA A 134 -11.51 -0.33 -2.93
N ALA A 135 -12.12 -1.27 -3.64
CA ALA A 135 -12.50 -1.18 -5.04
C ALA A 135 -13.95 -0.70 -5.23
N ARG A 136 -14.24 -0.23 -6.44
CA ARG A 136 -15.60 -0.03 -6.94
C ARG A 136 -15.83 -0.90 -8.17
N ALA A 137 -16.99 -1.56 -8.22
CA ALA A 137 -17.44 -2.14 -9.48
C ALA A 137 -17.61 -1.02 -10.52
N SER A 138 -17.00 -1.20 -11.68
CA SER A 138 -17.37 -0.47 -12.89
C SER A 138 -18.69 -1.05 -13.40
N SER A 139 -19.65 -0.18 -13.75
CA SER A 139 -20.84 -0.65 -14.48
C SER A 139 -20.37 -1.18 -15.83
N PRO A 140 -20.66 -2.44 -16.19
CA PRO A 140 -20.46 -2.88 -17.55
C PRO A 140 -21.52 -2.18 -18.41
N GLU A 141 -21.13 -1.26 -19.28
CA GLU A 141 -21.95 -1.04 -20.47
C GLU A 141 -21.83 -2.28 -21.35
N ASN A 142 -22.94 -2.74 -21.91
CA ASN A 142 -23.10 -3.97 -22.70
C ASN A 142 -21.87 -4.30 -23.57
N PHE A 143 -20.96 -5.11 -23.03
CA PHE A 143 -19.84 -5.67 -23.80
C PHE A 143 -20.31 -6.98 -24.43
N ASP A 144 -20.27 -6.99 -25.75
CA ASP A 144 -20.78 -8.02 -26.64
C ASP A 144 -20.23 -9.42 -26.26
N GLU A 145 -21.12 -10.34 -25.88
CA GLU A 145 -20.77 -11.72 -25.51
C GLU A 145 -20.03 -12.46 -26.65
N ALA A 146 -20.15 -11.98 -27.89
CA ALA A 146 -19.43 -12.50 -29.05
C ALA A 146 -17.90 -12.39 -28.96
N ARG A 147 -17.35 -11.50 -28.11
CA ARG A 147 -15.90 -11.43 -27.84
C ARG A 147 -15.39 -12.53 -26.91
N ARG A 148 -16.29 -13.23 -26.19
CA ARG A 148 -15.94 -14.30 -25.23
C ARG A 148 -15.45 -15.58 -25.89
N GLN A 149 -15.64 -15.76 -27.20
CA GLN A 149 -15.37 -17.03 -27.86
C GLN A 149 -14.22 -16.91 -28.88
N LYS A 150 -13.00 -16.73 -28.37
CA LYS A 150 -11.79 -17.00 -29.17
C LYS A 150 -10.67 -17.58 -28.33
N GLU A 151 -10.98 -18.63 -27.59
CA GLU A 151 -9.99 -19.42 -26.88
C GLU A 151 -9.42 -20.52 -27.77
N LYS A 152 -8.26 -20.21 -28.33
CA LYS A 152 -7.06 -21.05 -28.29
C LYS A 152 -5.86 -20.19 -28.68
N THR A 153 -4.96 -19.98 -27.71
CA THR A 153 -3.62 -19.41 -27.94
C THR A 153 -3.59 -18.09 -28.73
N ALA A 154 -4.40 -17.10 -28.35
CA ALA A 154 -4.09 -15.73 -28.74
C ALA A 154 -2.89 -15.28 -27.91
N ALA A 155 -1.79 -14.89 -28.55
CA ALA A 155 -0.71 -14.21 -27.87
C ALA A 155 -1.27 -12.95 -27.20
N THR A 156 -0.94 -12.77 -25.93
CA THR A 156 -1.36 -11.59 -25.16
C THR A 156 -0.84 -10.32 -25.83
N PRO A 157 -1.70 -9.37 -26.22
CA PRO A 157 -1.29 -8.09 -26.78
C PRO A 157 -0.52 -7.24 -25.77
N ASP A 158 0.27 -6.31 -26.27
CA ASP A 158 0.84 -5.22 -25.46
C ASP A 158 -0.23 -4.14 -25.18
N TYR A 159 -0.56 -3.93 -23.91
CA TYR A 159 -1.48 -2.94 -23.37
C TYR A 159 -0.79 -1.73 -22.74
N THR A 160 0.54 -1.61 -22.79
CA THR A 160 1.28 -0.48 -22.19
C THR A 160 0.83 0.89 -22.74
N GLY A 161 0.37 0.94 -23.99
CA GLY A 161 -0.26 2.13 -24.58
C GLY A 161 -1.54 2.62 -23.88
N ARG A 162 -2.13 1.80 -23.01
CA ARG A 162 -3.31 2.13 -22.18
C ARG A 162 -2.93 2.50 -20.73
N GLN A 163 -1.65 2.51 -20.36
CA GLN A 163 -1.20 2.83 -19.01
C GLN A 163 -0.83 4.31 -18.88
N GLY A 164 -1.79 5.21 -19.15
CA GLY A 164 -1.56 6.67 -19.12
C GLY A 164 -1.01 7.19 -17.79
N TYR A 165 -1.33 6.52 -16.68
CA TYR A 165 -0.82 6.85 -15.35
C TYR A 165 0.71 6.74 -15.22
N LEU A 166 1.39 5.96 -16.08
CA LEU A 166 2.87 5.85 -16.10
C LEU A 166 3.55 7.08 -16.71
N GLY A 167 2.80 7.86 -17.48
CA GLY A 167 3.31 9.00 -18.24
C GLY A 167 3.77 10.17 -17.36
N PRO A 168 4.16 11.30 -17.99
CA PRO A 168 4.64 12.47 -17.27
C PRO A 168 3.60 13.08 -16.33
N ALA A 169 4.05 13.64 -15.21
CA ALA A 169 3.24 14.58 -14.45
C ALA A 169 2.87 15.82 -15.32
N PRO A 170 1.68 16.41 -15.15
CA PRO A 170 0.78 16.13 -14.06
C PRO A 170 -0.18 14.98 -14.33
N ALA A 171 -0.37 14.53 -15.59
CA ALA A 171 -1.35 13.51 -15.99
C ALA A 171 -1.05 12.11 -15.44
N GLY A 172 0.21 11.68 -15.52
CA GLY A 172 0.73 10.47 -14.87
C GLY A 172 1.56 10.81 -13.63
N ILE A 173 2.60 10.01 -13.36
CA ILE A 173 3.48 10.15 -12.19
C ILE A 173 4.98 10.21 -12.50
N ASP A 174 5.38 10.30 -13.77
CA ASP A 174 6.78 10.23 -14.23
C ASP A 174 7.48 8.87 -14.03
N ALA A 175 6.73 7.75 -14.06
CA ALA A 175 7.29 6.40 -13.94
C ALA A 175 8.30 6.09 -15.06
N GLN A 176 7.94 6.40 -16.32
CA GLN A 176 8.83 6.21 -17.47
C GLN A 176 10.11 7.06 -17.39
N TRP A 177 10.03 8.22 -16.73
CA TRP A 177 11.21 9.03 -16.43
C TRP A 177 12.05 8.38 -15.33
N ALA A 178 11.42 7.82 -14.30
CA ALA A 178 12.09 7.13 -13.20
C ALA A 178 12.91 5.94 -13.69
N TRP A 179 12.37 5.12 -14.60
CA TRP A 179 13.04 3.93 -15.14
C TRP A 179 14.40 4.19 -15.79
N ARG A 180 14.67 5.43 -16.22
CA ARG A 180 15.95 5.84 -16.81
C ARG A 180 17.00 6.24 -15.75
N ARG A 181 16.72 6.00 -14.48
CA ARG A 181 17.59 6.32 -13.34
C ARG A 181 17.87 5.05 -12.55
N LEU A 182 19.08 5.00 -11.98
CA LEU A 182 19.47 3.91 -11.11
C LEU A 182 18.50 3.82 -9.93
N GLY A 183 17.98 2.62 -9.66
CA GLY A 183 16.99 2.37 -8.62
C GLY A 183 15.57 2.86 -8.94
N GLY A 184 15.38 3.56 -10.06
CA GLY A 184 14.09 4.16 -10.42
C GLY A 184 13.05 3.17 -10.94
N SER A 185 13.44 1.90 -11.16
CA SER A 185 12.49 0.80 -11.42
C SER A 185 12.18 0.01 -10.14
N GLY A 186 12.65 0.44 -8.97
CA GLY A 186 12.35 -0.16 -7.67
C GLY A 186 13.39 -1.16 -7.16
N GLU A 187 14.56 -1.24 -7.79
CA GLU A 187 15.63 -2.17 -7.41
C GLU A 187 15.99 -2.06 -5.91
N GLY A 188 16.05 -3.21 -5.23
CA GLY A 188 16.42 -3.29 -3.82
C GLY A 188 15.33 -2.85 -2.84
N VAL A 189 14.09 -2.66 -3.31
CA VAL A 189 12.92 -2.39 -2.47
C VAL A 189 11.94 -3.56 -2.58
N THR A 190 11.38 -3.95 -1.42
CA THR A 190 10.30 -4.94 -1.37
C THR A 190 8.98 -4.24 -1.07
N VAL A 191 7.91 -4.68 -1.74
CA VAL A 191 6.53 -4.26 -1.49
C VAL A 191 5.73 -5.47 -1.04
N ILE A 192 5.08 -5.40 0.12
CA ILE A 192 4.10 -6.39 0.55
C ILE A 192 2.70 -5.80 0.43
N ASP A 193 1.86 -6.48 -0.36
CA ASP A 193 0.44 -6.19 -0.48
C ASP A 193 -0.35 -6.97 0.59
N VAL A 194 -1.04 -6.24 1.48
CA VAL A 194 -1.88 -6.79 2.55
C VAL A 194 -3.33 -6.76 2.11
N GLU A 195 -3.84 -7.92 1.71
CA GLU A 195 -5.19 -8.08 1.14
C GLU A 195 -5.73 -9.51 1.36
N GLY A 196 -6.69 -9.98 0.57
CA GLY A 196 -7.32 -11.30 0.70
C GLY A 196 -6.73 -12.37 -0.22
N ALA A 197 -6.54 -12.10 -1.51
CA ALA A 197 -6.08 -13.11 -2.48
C ALA A 197 -5.52 -12.52 -3.78
N TRP A 198 -4.83 -13.36 -4.54
CA TRP A 198 -4.18 -13.02 -5.82
C TRP A 198 -4.14 -14.24 -6.74
N GLN A 199 -4.10 -14.02 -8.06
CA GLN A 199 -3.67 -15.01 -9.03
C GLN A 199 -2.16 -14.85 -9.27
N LEU A 200 -1.36 -15.44 -8.39
CA LEU A 200 0.10 -15.31 -8.43
C LEU A 200 0.77 -16.01 -9.62
N GLY A 201 0.06 -16.92 -10.29
CA GLY A 201 0.50 -17.54 -11.53
C GLY A 201 0.24 -16.70 -12.78
N HIS A 202 -0.20 -15.44 -12.63
CA HIS A 202 -0.43 -14.56 -13.77
C HIS A 202 0.83 -14.40 -14.61
N GLU A 203 0.68 -14.44 -15.93
CA GLU A 203 1.81 -14.51 -16.88
C GLU A 203 2.70 -13.27 -16.92
N ASP A 204 2.31 -12.23 -16.19
CA ASP A 204 2.92 -10.89 -16.16
C ASP A 204 3.34 -10.48 -14.75
N LEU A 205 3.36 -11.43 -13.80
CA LEU A 205 3.76 -11.22 -12.40
C LEU A 205 4.88 -12.18 -11.99
N SER A 206 5.65 -12.70 -12.94
CA SER A 206 6.52 -13.86 -12.71
C SER A 206 7.94 -13.49 -12.30
N ALA A 207 8.46 -12.33 -12.72
CA ALA A 207 9.90 -12.06 -12.64
C ALA A 207 10.39 -11.70 -11.23
N LYS A 208 9.57 -11.00 -10.43
CA LYS A 208 9.97 -10.42 -9.12
C LYS A 208 9.02 -10.75 -7.98
N LEU A 209 8.23 -11.81 -8.12
CA LEU A 209 7.26 -12.22 -7.13
C LEU A 209 7.84 -13.21 -6.12
N ALA A 210 7.80 -12.85 -4.84
CA ALA A 210 8.24 -13.71 -3.73
C ALA A 210 7.13 -14.67 -3.24
N GLY A 211 5.89 -14.50 -3.71
CA GLY A 211 4.75 -15.34 -3.36
C GLY A 211 4.00 -14.87 -2.11
N ILE A 212 3.28 -15.79 -1.47
CA ILE A 212 2.54 -15.52 -0.22
C ILE A 212 3.49 -15.68 0.95
N VAL A 213 3.67 -14.61 1.71
CA VAL A 213 4.56 -14.59 2.87
C VAL A 213 3.81 -14.62 4.20
N VAL A 214 2.53 -14.24 4.22
CA VAL A 214 1.65 -14.24 5.40
C VAL A 214 0.26 -14.75 5.03
N GLY A 215 -0.35 -15.52 5.93
CA GLY A 215 -1.73 -15.97 5.83
C GLY A 215 -1.99 -16.98 4.70
N THR A 216 -3.26 -17.26 4.45
CA THR A 216 -3.71 -18.16 3.38
C THR A 216 -4.69 -17.40 2.48
N PRO A 217 -4.55 -17.41 1.14
CA PRO A 217 -5.43 -16.64 0.27
C PRO A 217 -6.89 -17.10 0.29
N ILE A 218 -7.79 -16.12 0.18
CA ILE A 218 -9.24 -16.35 0.01
C ILE A 218 -9.50 -17.02 -1.35
N SER A 219 -10.34 -18.07 -1.34
CA SER A 219 -10.66 -18.86 -2.54
C SER A 219 -11.67 -18.20 -3.50
N ASP A 220 -12.00 -16.92 -3.29
CA ASP A 220 -12.99 -16.17 -4.06
C ASP A 220 -12.32 -15.37 -5.19
N VAL A 221 -12.94 -15.39 -6.38
CA VAL A 221 -12.38 -14.79 -7.60
C VAL A 221 -12.37 -13.26 -7.56
N ALA A 222 -13.31 -12.62 -6.87
CA ALA A 222 -13.32 -11.16 -6.76
C ALA A 222 -12.10 -10.68 -5.96
N TRP A 223 -11.77 -11.39 -4.88
CA TRP A 223 -10.54 -11.15 -4.13
C TRP A 223 -9.29 -11.38 -4.97
N ARG A 224 -9.21 -12.51 -5.71
CA ARG A 224 -8.06 -12.79 -6.57
C ARG A 224 -7.89 -11.74 -7.66
N ASN A 225 -8.95 -11.36 -8.36
CA ASN A 225 -8.91 -10.32 -9.39
C ASN A 225 -8.42 -9.00 -8.82
N HIS A 226 -8.90 -8.62 -7.63
CA HIS A 226 -8.50 -7.38 -6.98
C HIS A 226 -6.99 -7.35 -6.67
N GLY A 227 -6.48 -8.32 -5.91
CA GLY A 227 -5.06 -8.35 -5.57
C GLY A 227 -4.17 -8.50 -6.81
N THR A 228 -4.59 -9.29 -7.80
CA THR A 228 -3.85 -9.41 -9.07
C THR A 228 -3.74 -8.07 -9.79
N ALA A 229 -4.82 -7.29 -9.82
CA ALA A 229 -4.83 -5.95 -10.40
C ALA A 229 -3.90 -4.99 -9.65
N VAL A 230 -3.89 -5.05 -8.32
CA VAL A 230 -2.97 -4.27 -7.47
C VAL A 230 -1.52 -4.58 -7.79
N LEU A 231 -1.14 -5.87 -7.80
CA LEU A 231 0.23 -6.28 -8.10
C LEU A 231 0.68 -5.88 -9.51
N GLY A 232 -0.21 -5.95 -10.50
CA GLY A 232 0.09 -5.52 -11.87
C GLY A 232 0.44 -4.04 -11.98
N VAL A 233 -0.28 -3.17 -11.27
CA VAL A 233 0.03 -1.72 -11.24
C VAL A 233 1.41 -1.46 -10.65
N ILE A 234 1.79 -2.20 -9.61
CA ILE A 234 3.05 -2.00 -8.90
C ILE A 234 4.22 -2.60 -9.68
N GLY A 235 4.18 -3.91 -9.91
CA GLY A 235 5.35 -4.71 -10.29
C GLY A 235 5.13 -5.64 -11.47
N GLY A 236 4.16 -5.35 -12.34
CA GLY A 236 3.99 -6.10 -13.59
C GLY A 236 5.29 -6.17 -14.41
N ASP A 237 5.56 -7.34 -14.96
CA ASP A 237 6.80 -7.66 -15.66
C ASP A 237 7.04 -6.69 -16.85
N ARG A 238 8.29 -6.29 -17.08
CA ARG A 238 8.64 -5.48 -18.26
C ARG A 238 8.98 -6.39 -19.43
N ASN A 239 8.03 -6.59 -20.34
CA ASN A 239 8.17 -7.45 -21.53
C ASN A 239 7.43 -6.87 -22.75
N ASP A 240 7.15 -7.67 -23.79
CA ASP A 240 6.51 -7.28 -25.05
C ASP A 240 5.01 -7.62 -25.15
N ARG A 241 4.38 -7.93 -24.01
CA ARG A 241 2.96 -8.28 -23.88
C ARG A 241 2.37 -7.64 -22.63
N GLY A 242 1.05 -7.73 -22.46
CA GLY A 242 0.40 -7.40 -21.21
C GLY A 242 0.59 -5.94 -20.81
N ILE A 243 1.03 -5.71 -19.57
CA ILE A 243 1.24 -4.39 -19.00
C ILE A 243 2.70 -4.26 -18.52
N THR A 244 3.07 -3.08 -18.02
CA THR A 244 4.32 -2.91 -17.25
C THR A 244 4.03 -2.21 -15.95
N GLY A 245 4.48 -2.77 -14.82
CA GLY A 245 4.32 -2.15 -13.51
C GLY A 245 5.07 -0.82 -13.40
N ILE A 246 4.70 0.02 -12.43
CA ILE A 246 5.39 1.28 -12.14
C ILE A 246 6.85 1.03 -11.71
N VAL A 247 7.10 -0.07 -10.98
CA VAL A 247 8.39 -0.48 -10.44
C VAL A 247 8.64 -1.96 -10.74
N PRO A 248 8.88 -2.32 -12.01
CA PRO A 248 8.97 -3.71 -12.44
C PRO A 248 10.19 -4.47 -11.88
N GLU A 249 11.13 -3.77 -11.22
CA GLU A 249 12.31 -4.38 -10.59
C GLU A 249 12.21 -4.47 -9.06
N ALA A 250 11.12 -3.97 -8.46
CA ALA A 250 10.84 -4.18 -7.05
C ALA A 250 10.39 -5.62 -6.80
N VAL A 251 10.77 -6.18 -5.65
CA VAL A 251 10.22 -7.46 -5.21
C VAL A 251 8.80 -7.23 -4.71
N THR A 252 7.83 -7.98 -5.21
CA THR A 252 6.46 -7.97 -4.70
C THR A 252 6.17 -9.25 -3.92
N ALA A 253 5.39 -9.13 -2.85
CA ALA A 253 4.93 -10.27 -2.08
C ALA A 253 3.51 -10.03 -1.57
N ALA A 254 2.85 -11.11 -1.18
CA ALA A 254 1.45 -11.10 -0.77
C ALA A 254 1.30 -11.50 0.71
N ALA A 255 0.47 -10.77 1.45
CA ALA A 255 0.12 -11.04 2.83
C ALA A 255 -1.40 -11.13 2.98
N SER A 256 -1.93 -12.35 3.02
CA SER A 256 -3.37 -12.53 3.23
C SER A 256 -3.74 -12.30 4.68
N PHE A 257 -4.79 -11.51 4.94
CA PHE A 257 -5.34 -11.39 6.29
C PHE A 257 -6.25 -12.55 6.67
N GLN A 258 -6.66 -13.42 5.73
CA GLN A 258 -7.60 -14.50 6.04
C GLN A 258 -6.99 -15.46 7.07
N GLY A 259 -7.82 -15.82 8.06
CA GLY A 259 -7.45 -16.69 9.17
C GLY A 259 -6.67 -15.99 10.27
N VAL A 260 -5.88 -14.95 9.97
CA VAL A 260 -5.02 -14.25 10.96
C VAL A 260 -5.59 -12.91 11.44
N GLY A 261 -6.37 -12.22 10.61
CA GLY A 261 -6.85 -10.87 10.89
C GLY A 261 -5.96 -9.79 10.30
N THR A 262 -6.52 -8.59 10.15
CA THR A 262 -5.88 -7.46 9.46
C THR A 262 -4.65 -6.92 10.21
N ALA A 263 -4.79 -6.63 11.49
CA ALA A 263 -3.70 -6.12 12.32
C ALA A 263 -2.52 -7.11 12.40
N ALA A 264 -2.81 -8.40 12.60
CA ALA A 264 -1.81 -9.47 12.63
C ALA A 264 -1.07 -9.59 11.29
N ALA A 265 -1.78 -9.50 10.16
CA ALA A 265 -1.18 -9.54 8.83
C ALA A 265 -0.25 -8.34 8.57
N ILE A 266 -0.66 -7.13 8.96
CA ILE A 266 0.17 -5.91 8.85
C ILE A 266 1.45 -6.05 9.68
N HIS A 267 1.33 -6.50 10.93
CA HIS A 267 2.48 -6.71 11.81
C HIS A 267 3.44 -7.79 11.26
N ALA A 268 2.90 -8.94 10.83
CA ALA A 268 3.70 -10.03 10.26
C ALA A 268 4.35 -9.66 8.92
N ALA A 269 3.72 -8.80 8.12
CA ALA A 269 4.32 -8.21 6.92
C ALA A 269 5.47 -7.29 7.32
N ALA A 270 5.28 -6.44 8.34
CA ALA A 270 6.32 -5.55 8.83
C ALA A 270 7.57 -6.30 9.32
N ASP A 271 7.40 -7.47 9.94
CA ASP A 271 8.51 -8.30 10.38
C ASP A 271 9.32 -8.96 9.26
N ARG A 272 8.80 -8.97 8.03
CA ARG A 272 9.50 -9.48 6.84
C ARG A 272 10.21 -8.38 6.06
N LEU A 273 10.07 -7.13 6.48
CA LEU A 273 10.56 -5.97 5.75
C LEU A 273 11.66 -5.24 6.51
N SER A 274 12.48 -4.53 5.74
CA SER A 274 13.54 -3.66 6.25
C SER A 274 13.16 -2.18 6.11
N PRO A 275 13.83 -1.26 6.83
CA PRO A 275 13.64 0.16 6.61
C PRO A 275 13.75 0.55 5.14
N GLY A 276 12.77 1.30 4.66
CA GLY A 276 12.67 1.71 3.27
C GLY A 276 11.84 0.82 2.35
N ASP A 277 11.46 -0.37 2.80
CA ASP A 277 10.48 -1.20 2.11
C ASP A 277 9.05 -0.68 2.36
N VAL A 278 8.09 -1.23 1.62
CA VAL A 278 6.73 -0.70 1.56
C VAL A 278 5.69 -1.76 1.94
N ILE A 279 4.74 -1.39 2.78
CA ILE A 279 3.48 -2.13 2.97
C ILE A 279 2.38 -1.35 2.29
N LEU A 280 1.56 -2.07 1.54
CA LEU A 280 0.33 -1.57 0.96
C LEU A 280 -0.87 -2.24 1.65
N ILE A 281 -1.85 -1.43 2.05
CA ILE A 281 -3.09 -1.87 2.68
C ILE A 281 -4.24 -1.50 1.74
N GLU A 282 -4.73 -2.48 1.00
CA GLU A 282 -5.78 -2.32 -0.02
C GLU A 282 -7.21 -2.49 0.50
N LEU A 283 -7.35 -2.43 1.82
CA LEU A 283 -8.59 -2.71 2.51
C LEU A 283 -9.25 -1.42 3.01
N HIS A 284 -10.57 -1.49 3.16
CA HIS A 284 -11.37 -0.54 3.93
C HIS A 284 -12.47 -1.29 4.67
N ARG A 285 -13.21 -0.62 5.57
CA ARG A 285 -14.39 -1.23 6.20
C ARG A 285 -15.40 -0.18 6.69
N PRO A 286 -16.66 -0.57 7.01
CA PRO A 286 -17.68 0.35 7.51
C PRO A 286 -17.23 1.17 8.73
N GLY A 287 -17.44 2.48 8.68
CA GLY A 287 -17.16 3.40 9.78
C GLY A 287 -18.42 3.80 10.58
N PRO A 288 -18.26 4.71 11.55
CA PRO A 288 -19.32 5.08 12.49
C PRO A 288 -20.52 5.81 11.88
N ARG A 289 -20.44 6.36 10.65
CA ARG A 289 -21.57 7.12 10.07
C ARG A 289 -22.84 6.28 9.89
N PHE A 290 -22.67 4.98 9.66
CA PHE A 290 -23.77 4.02 9.52
C PHE A 290 -23.60 2.88 10.51
N ASP A 291 -23.21 3.21 11.74
CA ASP A 291 -23.13 2.27 12.86
C ASP A 291 -22.28 1.02 12.56
N PHE A 292 -21.21 1.18 11.77
CA PHE A 292 -20.31 0.10 11.36
C PHE A 292 -20.97 -1.01 10.53
N GLU A 293 -22.15 -0.75 9.95
CA GLU A 293 -22.89 -1.73 9.15
C GLU A 293 -22.39 -1.84 7.71
N PRO A 294 -22.32 -3.06 7.13
CA PRO A 294 -21.97 -3.25 5.74
C PRO A 294 -23.04 -2.65 4.80
N ARG A 295 -22.60 -2.13 3.65
CA ARG A 295 -23.47 -1.49 2.67
C ARG A 295 -22.99 -1.78 1.25
N ASP A 296 -23.92 -2.12 0.37
CA ASP A 296 -23.62 -2.37 -1.04
C ASP A 296 -23.06 -1.14 -1.77
N ASP A 297 -23.47 0.06 -1.36
CA ASP A 297 -22.99 1.33 -1.92
C ASP A 297 -21.64 1.80 -1.35
N GLN A 298 -21.11 1.04 -0.37
CA GLN A 298 -19.91 1.32 0.42
C GLN A 298 -19.94 2.65 1.18
N ARG A 299 -21.07 3.36 1.27
CA ARG A 299 -21.11 4.66 1.96
C ARG A 299 -20.66 4.50 3.42
N GLY A 300 -19.89 5.46 3.91
CA GLY A 300 -19.34 5.42 5.25
C GLY A 300 -18.18 4.45 5.46
N TYR A 301 -17.68 3.77 4.43
CA TYR A 301 -16.46 2.95 4.55
C TYR A 301 -15.22 3.84 4.65
N ILE A 302 -14.32 3.50 5.57
CA ILE A 302 -13.13 4.31 5.94
C ILE A 302 -11.86 3.45 6.03
N ALA A 303 -10.71 4.12 6.10
CA ALA A 303 -9.40 3.48 6.23
C ALA A 303 -9.24 2.69 7.54
N LEU A 304 -8.45 1.62 7.47
CA LEU A 304 -8.23 0.68 8.59
C LEU A 304 -7.61 1.33 9.83
N GLU A 305 -6.84 2.42 9.68
CA GLU A 305 -6.18 3.06 10.82
C GLU A 305 -7.14 3.61 11.89
N TRP A 306 -8.44 3.65 11.61
CA TRP A 306 -9.49 3.96 12.60
C TRP A 306 -9.56 2.94 13.75
N TRP A 307 -9.32 1.65 13.49
CA TRP A 307 -9.45 0.61 14.51
C TRP A 307 -8.20 0.54 15.40
N PRO A 308 -8.33 0.40 16.73
CA PRO A 308 -7.19 0.50 17.66
C PRO A 308 -6.07 -0.49 17.39
N ASP A 309 -6.39 -1.73 17.03
CA ASP A 309 -5.42 -2.79 16.73
C ASP A 309 -4.71 -2.56 15.38
N ASP A 310 -5.45 -2.16 14.34
CA ASP A 310 -4.85 -1.81 13.04
C ASP A 310 -3.97 -0.56 13.15
N PHE A 311 -4.41 0.46 13.90
CA PHE A 311 -3.60 1.64 14.20
C PHE A 311 -2.27 1.24 14.87
N ALA A 312 -2.32 0.34 15.86
CA ALA A 312 -1.14 -0.13 16.57
C ALA A 312 -0.19 -0.91 15.63
N ALA A 313 -0.73 -1.79 14.77
CA ALA A 313 0.05 -2.54 13.78
C ALA A 313 0.73 -1.63 12.75
N ILE A 314 0.00 -0.63 12.25
CA ILE A 314 0.52 0.37 11.31
C ILE A 314 1.61 1.20 11.99
N LYS A 315 1.37 1.66 13.22
CA LYS A 315 2.35 2.45 13.97
C LYS A 315 3.62 1.67 14.27
N TYR A 316 3.51 0.37 14.56
CA TYR A 316 4.67 -0.52 14.69
C TYR A 316 5.46 -0.58 13.38
N ALA A 317 4.79 -0.80 12.25
CA ALA A 317 5.44 -0.87 10.94
C ALA A 317 6.15 0.45 10.59
N THR A 318 5.50 1.60 10.79
CA THR A 318 6.11 2.90 10.49
C THR A 318 7.26 3.24 11.44
N ALA A 319 7.18 2.84 12.72
CA ALA A 319 8.28 2.97 13.68
C ALA A 319 9.50 2.11 13.29
N LYS A 320 9.29 0.96 12.64
CA LYS A 320 10.34 0.10 12.05
C LYS A 320 11.00 0.71 10.81
N GLY A 321 10.56 1.89 10.36
CA GLY A 321 11.09 2.57 9.17
C GLY A 321 10.51 2.06 7.86
N ILE A 322 9.42 1.28 7.92
CA ILE A 322 8.68 0.80 6.74
C ILE A 322 7.72 1.91 6.31
N VAL A 323 7.62 2.13 5.00
CA VAL A 323 6.63 3.05 4.45
C VAL A 323 5.30 2.30 4.35
N VAL A 324 4.26 2.81 5.02
CA VAL A 324 2.92 2.18 4.97
C VAL A 324 2.00 3.08 4.16
N VAL A 325 1.34 2.50 3.15
CA VAL A 325 0.38 3.19 2.29
C VAL A 325 -0.98 2.49 2.44
N GLY A 326 -2.03 3.25 2.74
CA GLY A 326 -3.38 2.73 2.89
C GLY A 326 -4.40 3.46 2.01
N ALA A 327 -5.38 2.71 1.51
CA ALA A 327 -6.53 3.29 0.83
C ALA A 327 -7.37 4.13 1.82
N ALA A 328 -7.75 5.36 1.42
CA ALA A 328 -8.58 6.21 2.29
C ALA A 328 -10.02 5.71 2.45
N GLY A 329 -10.48 4.84 1.54
CA GLY A 329 -11.84 4.28 1.52
C GLY A 329 -12.76 4.93 0.48
N ASN A 330 -13.84 4.20 0.13
CA ASN A 330 -14.80 4.59 -0.92
C ASN A 330 -16.14 5.06 -0.32
N GLY A 331 -16.11 5.55 0.92
CA GLY A 331 -17.28 5.94 1.69
C GLY A 331 -17.96 7.24 1.26
N SER A 332 -17.31 8.04 0.41
CA SER A 332 -17.67 9.43 0.13
C SER A 332 -17.70 10.30 1.41
N GLU A 333 -16.83 10.00 2.36
CA GLU A 333 -16.78 10.61 3.67
C GLU A 333 -15.85 11.81 3.74
N SER A 334 -16.27 12.85 4.47
CA SER A 334 -15.36 13.85 5.01
C SER A 334 -14.73 13.30 6.28
N LEU A 335 -13.46 12.93 6.25
CA LEU A 335 -12.72 12.43 7.42
C LEU A 335 -12.48 13.52 8.48
N ASP A 336 -12.76 14.78 8.16
CA ASP A 336 -12.75 15.92 9.08
C ASP A 336 -14.11 16.12 9.79
N ASP A 337 -15.11 15.28 9.53
CA ASP A 337 -16.44 15.37 10.16
C ASP A 337 -16.39 15.03 11.66
N ALA A 338 -17.17 15.76 12.46
CA ALA A 338 -17.24 15.59 13.90
C ALA A 338 -17.65 14.17 14.36
N VAL A 339 -18.31 13.37 13.50
CA VAL A 339 -18.58 11.96 13.80
C VAL A 339 -17.29 11.18 14.10
N TYR A 340 -16.18 11.56 13.47
CA TYR A 340 -14.88 10.93 13.66
C TYR A 340 -14.15 11.39 14.93
N GLU A 341 -14.54 12.50 15.54
CA GLU A 341 -13.97 12.96 16.82
C GLU A 341 -14.54 12.20 18.02
N ARG A 342 -15.70 11.54 17.87
CA ARG A 342 -16.31 10.76 18.94
C ARG A 342 -15.63 9.40 19.05
N ARG A 343 -14.89 9.18 20.14
CA ARG A 343 -14.41 7.84 20.53
C ARG A 343 -15.62 6.91 20.77
N PRO A 344 -15.69 5.74 20.10
CA PRO A 344 -16.64 4.69 20.46
C PRO A 344 -16.43 4.24 21.91
N ASP A 345 -17.51 3.99 22.64
CA ASP A 345 -17.42 3.69 24.08
C ASP A 345 -16.57 2.43 24.35
N GLU A 346 -16.62 1.48 23.41
CA GLU A 346 -15.89 0.21 23.40
C GLU A 346 -14.40 0.33 23.05
N PHE A 347 -13.94 1.46 22.53
CA PHE A 347 -12.52 1.62 22.18
C PHE A 347 -11.69 1.96 23.42
N PRO A 348 -10.39 1.63 23.45
CA PRO A 348 -9.53 1.96 24.58
C PRO A 348 -9.54 3.45 24.90
N THR A 349 -9.40 3.81 26.17
CA THR A 349 -9.50 5.22 26.63
C THR A 349 -8.41 6.14 26.05
N TRP A 350 -7.27 5.57 25.66
CA TRP A 350 -6.17 6.29 24.98
C TRP A 350 -6.43 6.52 23.49
N TRP A 351 -7.46 5.90 22.90
CA TRP A 351 -7.75 6.05 21.49
C TRP A 351 -8.22 7.47 21.19
N HIS A 352 -7.70 8.03 20.10
CA HIS A 352 -8.08 9.33 19.56
C HIS A 352 -8.25 9.22 18.04
N ASN A 353 -9.07 10.11 17.46
CA ASN A 353 -9.33 10.14 16.01
C ASN A 353 -8.02 10.21 15.20
N PRO A 354 -7.62 9.17 14.45
CA PRO A 354 -6.39 9.17 13.68
C PRO A 354 -6.47 10.03 12.41
N PHE A 355 -7.68 10.43 12.01
CA PHE A 355 -7.88 11.30 10.85
C PHE A 355 -7.63 12.77 11.17
N ASN A 356 -7.78 13.19 12.42
CA ASN A 356 -7.44 14.55 12.81
C ASN A 356 -5.92 14.71 12.86
N PRO A 357 -5.30 15.56 12.01
CA PRO A 357 -3.85 15.71 11.99
C PRO A 357 -3.27 16.31 13.27
N SER A 358 -4.10 16.84 14.17
CA SER A 358 -3.69 17.33 15.50
C SER A 358 -3.53 16.22 16.53
N ASN A 359 -4.12 15.05 16.26
CA ASN A 359 -3.99 13.86 17.09
C ASN A 359 -2.77 13.05 16.67
N ARG A 360 -2.46 12.01 17.45
CA ARG A 360 -1.37 11.09 17.16
C ARG A 360 -1.55 10.43 15.79
N SER A 361 -0.51 10.45 14.97
CA SER A 361 -0.52 9.81 13.66
C SER A 361 0.03 8.38 13.72
N SER A 362 -0.58 7.50 12.91
CA SER A 362 -0.02 6.20 12.53
C SER A 362 1.21 6.32 11.61
N ASP A 363 1.44 7.53 11.08
CA ASP A 363 2.41 7.90 10.05
C ASP A 363 2.19 7.29 8.67
N ALA A 364 1.15 6.49 8.47
CA ALA A 364 0.81 5.94 7.15
C ALA A 364 0.44 7.04 6.15
N VAL A 365 0.77 6.82 4.88
CA VAL A 365 0.28 7.62 3.75
C VAL A 365 -1.14 7.17 3.44
N LEU A 366 -2.14 8.06 3.56
CA LEU A 366 -3.51 7.77 3.11
C LEU A 366 -3.77 8.31 1.70
N VAL A 367 -4.34 7.44 0.85
CA VAL A 367 -4.50 7.69 -0.58
C VAL A 367 -5.96 7.84 -0.98
N GLY A 368 -6.29 8.99 -1.57
CA GLY A 368 -7.58 9.26 -2.19
C GLY A 368 -7.62 8.93 -3.69
N ALA A 369 -8.83 8.92 -4.27
CA ALA A 369 -9.06 8.53 -5.65
C ALA A 369 -9.34 9.75 -6.55
N GLY A 370 -8.38 10.05 -7.44
CA GLY A 370 -8.47 11.13 -8.42
C GLY A 370 -9.00 10.67 -9.77
N ALA A 371 -9.71 11.54 -10.48
CA ALA A 371 -10.12 11.27 -11.85
C ALA A 371 -8.90 11.21 -12.78
N PRO A 372 -8.84 10.26 -13.72
CA PRO A 372 -7.87 10.28 -14.80
C PRO A 372 -8.14 11.47 -15.75
N PRO A 373 -7.24 11.79 -16.69
CA PRO A 373 -7.51 12.77 -17.74
C PRO A 373 -8.82 12.48 -18.49
N PRO A 374 -9.58 13.52 -18.88
CA PRO A 374 -10.76 13.35 -19.72
C PRO A 374 -10.46 12.56 -21.01
N GLY A 375 -11.38 11.69 -21.41
CA GLY A 375 -11.28 10.82 -22.58
C GLY A 375 -10.41 9.58 -22.41
N THR A 376 -9.90 9.30 -21.20
CA THR A 376 -9.12 8.09 -20.93
C THR A 376 -9.93 6.85 -21.30
N HIS A 377 -9.37 6.00 -22.15
CA HIS A 377 -10.04 4.82 -22.73
C HIS A 377 -11.39 5.11 -23.42
N GLY A 378 -11.65 6.37 -23.80
CA GLY A 378 -12.91 6.82 -24.38
C GLY A 378 -13.98 7.18 -23.34
N ARG A 379 -13.64 7.27 -22.05
CA ARG A 379 -14.57 7.57 -20.94
C ARG A 379 -14.15 8.83 -20.18
N ASP A 380 -15.13 9.51 -19.59
CA ASP A 380 -14.95 10.75 -18.84
C ASP A 380 -15.43 10.62 -17.39
N HIS A 381 -14.60 11.06 -16.44
CA HIS A 381 -14.88 10.95 -14.99
C HIS A 381 -14.81 12.30 -14.24
N GLY A 382 -14.72 13.39 -14.99
CA GLY A 382 -14.49 14.75 -14.49
C GLY A 382 -13.10 15.28 -14.86
N PRO A 383 -12.77 16.52 -14.45
CA PRO A 383 -11.44 17.09 -14.66
C PRO A 383 -10.34 16.23 -14.05
N ASP A 384 -9.18 16.19 -14.69
CA ASP A 384 -8.02 15.43 -14.25
C ASP A 384 -7.62 15.79 -12.80
N ARG A 385 -7.32 14.80 -11.95
CA ARG A 385 -7.01 14.95 -10.51
C ARG A 385 -8.12 15.54 -9.66
N SER A 386 -9.33 15.69 -10.20
CA SER A 386 -10.47 16.03 -9.38
C SER A 386 -10.93 14.85 -8.55
N ARG A 387 -11.55 15.11 -7.40
CA ARG A 387 -12.05 14.04 -6.54
C ARG A 387 -13.09 13.20 -7.26
N LEU A 388 -12.92 11.88 -7.29
CA LEU A 388 -13.98 10.96 -7.68
C LEU A 388 -15.03 10.89 -6.57
N SER A 389 -16.31 10.85 -6.95
CA SER A 389 -17.45 11.03 -6.01
C SER A 389 -17.43 10.08 -4.81
N PHE A 390 -16.87 8.89 -4.96
CA PHE A 390 -16.76 7.89 -3.90
C PHE A 390 -15.58 8.07 -2.96
N SER A 391 -14.53 8.79 -3.37
CA SER A 391 -13.32 8.90 -2.55
C SER A 391 -13.64 9.61 -1.25
N ASN A 392 -13.19 9.03 -0.13
CA ASN A 392 -13.05 9.79 1.10
C ASN A 392 -12.07 10.95 0.91
N TYR A 393 -12.25 12.01 1.70
CA TYR A 393 -11.49 13.24 1.61
C TYR A 393 -11.33 13.87 3.00
N GLY A 394 -10.37 14.78 3.14
CA GLY A 394 -10.13 15.52 4.38
C GLY A 394 -8.66 15.86 4.58
N ALA A 395 -8.34 16.59 5.63
CA ALA A 395 -6.99 17.05 5.94
C ALA A 395 -5.98 15.88 6.07
N ARG A 396 -6.46 14.71 6.51
CA ARG A 396 -5.68 13.48 6.65
C ARG A 396 -5.12 12.93 5.34
N VAL A 397 -5.85 13.08 4.22
CA VAL A 397 -5.50 12.44 2.96
C VAL A 397 -4.26 13.10 2.36
N ASP A 398 -3.21 12.30 2.13
CA ASP A 398 -1.86 12.77 1.82
C ASP A 398 -1.66 12.93 0.31
N ALA A 399 -2.05 11.91 -0.46
CA ALA A 399 -1.81 11.80 -1.90
C ALA A 399 -3.01 11.19 -2.64
N GLN A 400 -3.05 11.34 -3.96
CA GLN A 400 -4.03 10.68 -4.82
C GLN A 400 -3.36 9.90 -5.96
N GLY A 401 -4.03 8.88 -6.45
CA GLY A 401 -3.69 8.17 -7.69
C GLY A 401 -4.86 8.19 -8.67
N TRP A 402 -4.70 7.53 -9.82
CA TRP A 402 -5.82 7.28 -10.73
C TRP A 402 -6.80 6.33 -10.06
N GLY A 403 -8.02 6.80 -9.79
CA GLY A 403 -9.05 6.02 -9.10
C GLY A 403 -10.05 5.30 -10.02
N ARG A 404 -9.85 5.44 -11.33
CA ARG A 404 -10.61 4.80 -12.42
C ARG A 404 -9.70 4.67 -13.62
N GLU A 405 -10.09 3.81 -14.54
CA GLU A 405 -9.41 3.63 -15.83
C GLU A 405 -7.96 3.15 -15.68
N VAL A 406 -7.70 2.31 -14.67
CA VAL A 406 -6.35 1.76 -14.45
C VAL A 406 -6.20 0.45 -15.22
N THR A 407 -5.38 0.49 -16.26
CA THR A 407 -4.95 -0.68 -17.04
C THR A 407 -3.97 -1.54 -16.24
N THR A 408 -4.31 -2.81 -16.02
CA THR A 408 -3.54 -3.76 -15.19
C THR A 408 -3.93 -5.22 -15.47
N THR A 409 -3.26 -6.16 -14.79
CA THR A 409 -3.54 -7.60 -14.78
C THR A 409 -4.83 -7.94 -14.01
N GLY A 410 -5.33 -9.16 -14.17
CA GLY A 410 -6.55 -9.63 -13.51
C GLY A 410 -7.85 -9.24 -14.23
N GLY A 411 -8.96 -9.75 -13.70
CA GLY A 411 -10.30 -9.52 -14.23
C GLY A 411 -11.03 -8.31 -13.67
N THR A 412 -12.30 -8.18 -14.02
CA THR A 412 -13.18 -7.11 -13.52
C THR A 412 -14.14 -7.68 -12.47
N TRP A 413 -14.00 -7.23 -11.22
CA TRP A 413 -14.78 -7.76 -10.09
C TRP A 413 -14.68 -9.29 -10.02
N ASN A 414 -15.80 -10.01 -10.14
CA ASN A 414 -15.87 -11.47 -10.11
C ASN A 414 -15.91 -12.11 -11.52
N LYS A 415 -15.47 -11.38 -12.55
CA LYS A 415 -15.56 -11.78 -13.96
C LYS A 415 -14.18 -11.70 -14.65
N PRO A 416 -14.02 -12.34 -15.83
CA PRO A 416 -12.86 -12.14 -16.69
C PRO A 416 -12.61 -10.67 -17.03
N GLY A 417 -11.36 -10.36 -17.40
CA GLY A 417 -10.96 -9.00 -17.77
C GLY A 417 -11.58 -8.53 -19.09
N ASP A 418 -11.77 -7.21 -19.22
CA ASP A 418 -12.40 -6.58 -20.38
C ASP A 418 -11.42 -6.26 -21.53
N LEU A 419 -10.11 -6.24 -21.27
CA LEU A 419 -9.08 -6.19 -22.30
C LEU A 419 -8.74 -7.58 -22.83
N GLN A 420 -8.57 -8.53 -21.90
CA GLN A 420 -8.39 -9.94 -22.19
C GLN A 420 -9.07 -10.75 -21.09
N GLY A 421 -9.81 -11.77 -21.50
CA GLY A 421 -10.48 -12.70 -20.61
C GLY A 421 -10.39 -14.11 -21.17
N GLY A 422 -11.18 -15.01 -20.60
CA GLY A 422 -11.18 -16.43 -20.96
C GLY A 422 -11.52 -17.27 -19.74
N THR A 423 -11.25 -18.57 -19.84
CA THR A 423 -11.36 -19.59 -18.81
C THR A 423 -10.16 -19.55 -17.86
N GLU A 424 -8.98 -19.16 -18.35
CA GLU A 424 -7.74 -19.16 -17.57
C GLU A 424 -7.44 -17.77 -16.97
N GLU A 425 -7.52 -17.64 -15.64
CA GLU A 425 -7.26 -16.39 -14.89
C GLU A 425 -5.83 -15.84 -15.08
N ILE A 426 -4.89 -16.67 -15.53
CA ILE A 426 -3.46 -16.32 -15.65
C ILE A 426 -3.16 -15.30 -16.77
N ALA A 427 -4.14 -15.03 -17.64
CA ALA A 427 -4.00 -14.16 -18.81
C ALA A 427 -5.19 -13.18 -18.92
N TRP A 428 -5.72 -12.76 -17.77
CA TRP A 428 -6.80 -11.76 -17.71
C TRP A 428 -6.23 -10.36 -17.56
N TYR A 429 -6.76 -9.42 -18.31
CA TYR A 429 -6.34 -8.02 -18.27
C TYR A 429 -7.55 -7.11 -18.30
N THR A 430 -7.49 -6.00 -17.57
CA THR A 430 -8.56 -5.01 -17.49
C THR A 430 -8.03 -3.60 -17.63
N ASP A 431 -8.85 -2.68 -18.12
CA ASP A 431 -8.60 -1.24 -18.02
C ASP A 431 -9.60 -0.49 -17.16
N THR A 432 -10.45 -1.21 -16.45
CA THR A 432 -11.52 -0.63 -15.63
C THR A 432 -11.26 -0.72 -14.14
N PHE A 433 -10.06 -1.16 -13.70
CA PHE A 433 -9.74 -1.22 -12.28
C PHE A 433 -9.94 0.18 -11.65
N SER A 434 -10.70 0.20 -10.55
CA SER A 434 -11.30 1.41 -10.00
C SER A 434 -11.47 1.32 -8.49
N GLY A 435 -11.42 2.48 -7.83
CA GLY A 435 -11.52 2.61 -6.38
C GLY A 435 -10.33 3.38 -5.81
N THR A 436 -10.36 3.65 -4.51
CA THR A 436 -9.12 4.06 -3.82
C THR A 436 -8.05 2.98 -3.93
N SER A 437 -8.43 1.72 -4.11
CA SER A 437 -7.49 0.62 -4.37
C SER A 437 -6.83 0.59 -5.75
N SER A 438 -7.35 1.32 -6.73
CA SER A 438 -6.64 1.56 -7.99
C SER A 438 -5.66 2.73 -7.89
N ALA A 439 -5.90 3.63 -6.93
CA ALA A 439 -5.10 4.82 -6.70
C ALA A 439 -3.90 4.56 -5.77
N SER A 440 -4.10 3.79 -4.70
CA SER A 440 -3.06 3.36 -3.75
C SER A 440 -1.82 2.72 -4.40
N PRO A 441 -1.93 1.74 -5.32
CA PRO A 441 -0.77 1.12 -5.94
C PRO A 441 -0.01 2.08 -6.85
N VAL A 442 -0.67 3.11 -7.40
CA VAL A 442 0.01 4.19 -8.15
C VAL A 442 0.94 4.99 -7.22
N VAL A 443 0.46 5.31 -6.01
CA VAL A 443 1.27 6.00 -5.00
C VAL A 443 2.38 5.10 -4.45
N VAL A 444 2.10 3.82 -4.22
CA VAL A 444 3.12 2.82 -3.82
C VAL A 444 4.22 2.71 -4.86
N GLY A 445 3.88 2.61 -6.14
CA GLY A 445 4.86 2.57 -7.22
C GLY A 445 5.76 3.81 -7.22
N ALA A 446 5.19 5.00 -7.07
CA ALA A 446 5.96 6.25 -6.99
C ALA A 446 6.91 6.27 -5.79
N LEU A 447 6.44 5.91 -4.60
CA LEU A 447 7.26 5.85 -3.38
C LEU A 447 8.35 4.78 -3.48
N THR A 448 8.04 3.64 -4.07
CA THR A 448 9.00 2.54 -4.28
C THR A 448 10.12 2.96 -5.24
N ALA A 449 9.79 3.67 -6.33
CA ALA A 449 10.79 4.23 -7.23
C ALA A 449 11.71 5.24 -6.52
N LEU A 450 11.15 6.09 -5.65
CA LEU A 450 11.94 7.04 -4.85
C LEU A 450 12.84 6.32 -3.84
N GLN A 451 12.34 5.29 -3.16
CA GLN A 451 13.14 4.49 -2.23
C GLN A 451 14.28 3.76 -2.95
N GLY A 452 14.02 3.20 -4.13
CA GLY A 452 15.05 2.55 -4.94
C GLY A 452 16.13 3.54 -5.37
N MET A 453 15.76 4.75 -5.82
CA MET A 453 16.73 5.81 -6.15
C MET A 453 17.54 6.27 -4.93
N LEU A 454 16.91 6.39 -3.76
CA LEU A 454 17.61 6.75 -2.51
C LEU A 454 18.62 5.66 -2.11
N LYS A 455 18.21 4.39 -2.11
CA LYS A 455 19.07 3.24 -1.83
C LYS A 455 20.25 3.18 -2.82
N ALA A 456 19.98 3.34 -4.12
CA ALA A 456 21.00 3.39 -5.16
C ALA A 456 21.99 4.55 -5.00
N GLY A 457 21.53 5.70 -4.50
CA GLY A 457 22.36 6.87 -4.19
C GLY A 457 23.06 6.82 -2.83
N GLY A 458 23.01 5.70 -2.10
CA GLY A 458 23.58 5.55 -0.76
C GLY A 458 22.91 6.44 0.30
N GLN A 459 21.72 6.96 0.02
CA GLN A 459 20.98 7.81 0.92
C GLN A 459 20.17 6.99 1.92
N ARG A 460 19.83 7.59 3.06
CA ARG A 460 18.92 6.97 4.01
C ARG A 460 17.54 6.82 3.37
N PRO A 461 16.89 5.65 3.49
CA PRO A 461 15.51 5.50 3.04
C PRO A 461 14.58 6.49 3.76
N MET A 462 13.50 6.89 3.07
CA MET A 462 12.44 7.68 3.70
C MET A 462 11.71 6.87 4.75
N THR A 463 11.36 7.54 5.85
CA THR A 463 10.30 7.07 6.75
C THR A 463 8.92 7.34 6.13
N SER A 464 7.88 6.68 6.63
CA SER A 464 6.50 6.93 6.19
C SER A 464 6.07 8.38 6.38
N GLN A 465 6.46 9.02 7.50
CA GLN A 465 6.24 10.45 7.71
C GLN A 465 6.90 11.31 6.62
N ARG A 466 8.18 11.03 6.29
CA ARG A 466 8.88 11.79 5.25
C ARG A 466 8.24 11.59 3.87
N ALA A 467 7.77 10.38 3.57
CA ALA A 467 7.01 10.10 2.35
C ALA A 467 5.76 10.99 2.23
N ARG A 468 4.98 11.16 3.32
CA ARG A 468 3.82 12.06 3.35
C ARG A 468 4.21 13.51 3.06
N GLU A 469 5.25 14.01 3.70
CA GLU A 469 5.74 15.38 3.49
C GLU A 469 6.12 15.63 2.03
N VAL A 470 6.89 14.70 1.44
CA VAL A 470 7.34 14.80 0.04
C VAL A 470 6.15 14.79 -0.91
N LEU A 471 5.25 13.81 -0.77
CA LEU A 471 4.05 13.72 -1.62
C LEU A 471 3.20 14.99 -1.56
N ARG A 472 3.00 15.53 -0.35
CA ARG A 472 2.24 16.78 -0.16
C ARG A 472 2.95 17.99 -0.76
N ALA A 473 4.28 18.05 -0.67
CA ALA A 473 5.07 19.18 -1.13
C ALA A 473 5.31 19.20 -2.65
N THR A 474 5.42 18.03 -3.29
CA THR A 474 5.88 17.95 -4.69
C THR A 474 4.85 17.40 -5.65
N GLY A 475 3.79 16.76 -5.17
CA GLY A 475 2.77 16.19 -6.04
C GLY A 475 2.02 17.24 -6.86
N SER A 476 1.50 16.81 -8.01
CA SER A 476 0.59 17.58 -8.86
C SER A 476 -0.70 17.93 -8.12
N PRO A 477 -1.06 19.23 -8.01
CA PRO A 477 -2.22 19.66 -7.24
C PRO A 477 -3.56 19.10 -7.73
N GLN A 478 -4.44 18.77 -6.80
CA GLN A 478 -5.85 18.43 -7.04
C GLN A 478 -6.57 19.53 -7.83
N GLN A 479 -7.55 19.14 -8.65
CA GLN A 479 -8.43 20.08 -9.36
C GLN A 479 -9.86 20.07 -8.82
N ASP A 480 -10.59 21.14 -9.11
CA ASP A 480 -12.03 21.23 -8.86
C ASP A 480 -12.83 20.34 -9.81
N ALA A 481 -13.98 19.86 -9.35
CA ALA A 481 -15.06 19.33 -10.18
C ALA A 481 -16.41 19.86 -9.70
N PRO A 482 -17.45 19.85 -10.56
CA PRO A 482 -18.81 20.19 -10.16
C PRO A 482 -19.27 19.39 -8.93
N GLY A 483 -19.62 20.10 -7.84
CA GLY A 483 -20.03 19.51 -6.56
C GLY A 483 -18.91 18.84 -5.75
N ARG A 484 -17.65 18.93 -6.20
CA ARG A 484 -16.47 18.31 -5.56
C ARG A 484 -15.28 19.28 -5.68
N PRO A 485 -15.29 20.39 -4.92
CA PRO A 485 -14.22 21.38 -4.97
C PRO A 485 -12.89 20.80 -4.44
N ALA A 486 -11.77 21.40 -4.81
CA ALA A 486 -10.43 21.03 -4.37
C ALA A 486 -10.23 21.14 -2.85
N SER A 487 -11.10 21.88 -2.14
CA SER A 487 -11.16 21.89 -0.68
C SER A 487 -11.59 20.54 -0.08
N GLN A 488 -12.28 19.68 -0.84
CA GLN A 488 -12.47 18.26 -0.50
C GLN A 488 -11.20 17.49 -0.82
N ARG A 489 -10.17 17.70 0.00
CA ARG A 489 -8.80 17.23 -0.22
C ARG A 489 -8.74 15.71 -0.33
N ILE A 490 -8.24 15.22 -1.46
CA ILE A 490 -7.81 13.83 -1.66
C ILE A 490 -6.29 13.70 -1.82
N GLY A 491 -5.54 14.78 -1.56
CA GLY A 491 -4.09 14.81 -1.70
C GLY A 491 -3.63 15.19 -3.11
N ASN A 492 -2.31 15.27 -3.29
CA ASN A 492 -1.70 15.59 -4.59
C ASN A 492 -1.30 14.30 -5.32
N ARG A 493 -1.37 14.28 -6.65
CA ARG A 493 -0.92 13.11 -7.43
C ARG A 493 0.61 13.08 -7.47
N PRO A 494 1.29 11.94 -7.21
CA PRO A 494 2.75 11.92 -7.20
C PRO A 494 3.38 12.52 -8.46
N ASP A 495 4.47 13.24 -8.27
CA ASP A 495 5.39 13.67 -9.32
C ASP A 495 6.76 13.18 -8.88
N ILE A 496 7.22 12.06 -9.46
CA ILE A 496 8.49 11.44 -9.06
C ILE A 496 9.65 12.39 -9.36
N LYS A 497 9.60 13.14 -10.46
CA LYS A 497 10.66 14.09 -10.84
C LYS A 497 10.77 15.26 -9.85
N GLY A 498 9.63 15.84 -9.48
CA GLY A 498 9.53 16.86 -8.45
C GLY A 498 9.99 16.35 -7.09
N ALA A 499 9.58 15.14 -6.71
CA ALA A 499 9.98 14.49 -5.47
C ALA A 499 11.49 14.25 -5.38
N VAL A 500 12.12 13.74 -6.44
CA VAL A 500 13.58 13.57 -6.50
C VAL A 500 14.30 14.91 -6.30
N THR A 501 13.82 15.98 -6.94
CA THR A 501 14.40 17.32 -6.79
C THR A 501 14.30 17.84 -5.35
N ASN A 502 13.24 17.47 -4.63
CA ASN A 502 13.05 17.82 -3.22
C ASN A 502 13.85 16.95 -2.25
N LEU A 503 14.02 15.66 -2.55
CA LEU A 503 14.69 14.67 -1.71
C LEU A 503 16.20 14.67 -1.85
N LEU A 504 16.68 14.95 -3.06
CA LEU A 504 18.09 15.04 -3.40
C LEU A 504 18.41 16.48 -3.86
N PRO A 505 18.19 17.52 -3.01
CA PRO A 505 18.59 18.88 -3.33
C PRO A 505 20.13 19.03 -3.15
N SER A 506 20.85 18.23 -3.90
CA SER A 506 22.26 18.38 -4.25
C SER A 506 22.34 17.92 -5.71
N THR A 507 21.96 18.86 -6.57
CA THR A 507 21.91 18.76 -8.03
C THR A 507 22.99 17.82 -8.56
N VAL A 508 22.60 16.62 -9.01
CA VAL A 508 23.42 15.89 -9.96
C VAL A 508 23.42 16.72 -11.24
N GLY A 509 24.38 17.62 -11.34
CA GLY A 509 24.68 18.34 -12.56
C GLY A 509 25.23 17.36 -13.58
N SER A 510 25.00 17.64 -14.85
CA SER A 510 25.67 16.92 -15.92
C SER A 510 26.24 17.89 -16.93
N GLY A 511 27.32 17.49 -17.58
CA GLY A 511 27.93 18.28 -18.64
C GLY A 511 29.06 17.54 -19.30
N GLN A 512 29.55 18.11 -20.40
CA GLN A 512 30.76 17.65 -21.06
C GLN A 512 31.97 18.28 -20.38
N ALA A 513 33.00 17.48 -20.10
CA ALA A 513 34.24 18.01 -19.54
C ALA A 513 34.99 18.81 -20.60
N GLU A 514 35.31 20.06 -20.27
CA GLU A 514 36.04 20.98 -21.15
C GLU A 514 37.55 20.92 -20.93
N ARG A 515 37.97 20.55 -19.71
CA ARG A 515 39.37 20.44 -19.28
C ARG A 515 39.50 19.35 -18.23
N TYR A 516 40.71 18.81 -18.07
CA TYR A 516 41.05 17.94 -16.95
C TYR A 516 42.36 18.38 -16.28
N TRP A 517 42.54 17.97 -15.02
CA TRP A 517 43.78 18.08 -14.26
C TRP A 517 43.99 16.78 -13.49
N ASP A 518 45.08 16.07 -13.76
CA ASP A 518 45.40 14.83 -13.06
C ASP A 518 46.41 15.07 -11.94
N GLU A 519 45.97 14.86 -10.70
CA GLU A 519 46.78 14.97 -9.49
C GLU A 519 47.31 13.58 -9.11
N LEU A 520 48.50 13.25 -9.65
CA LEU A 520 49.18 11.98 -9.41
C LEU A 520 49.74 11.86 -7.99
N ILE A 521 50.19 12.99 -7.43
CA ILE A 521 50.69 13.09 -6.06
C ILE A 521 49.78 14.10 -5.35
N PRO A 522 48.92 13.66 -4.43
CA PRO A 522 47.97 14.54 -3.76
C PRO A 522 48.68 15.57 -2.86
N TYR A 523 48.19 16.81 -2.90
CA TYR A 523 48.59 17.85 -1.97
C TYR A 523 47.36 18.57 -1.38
N PRO A 524 47.21 18.63 -0.04
CA PRO A 524 48.08 18.01 0.97
C PRO A 524 48.01 16.46 0.93
N PRO A 525 49.06 15.76 1.40
CA PRO A 525 49.26 14.33 1.15
C PRO A 525 48.23 13.39 1.81
N GLU A 526 47.37 13.91 2.68
CA GLU A 526 46.28 13.17 3.32
C GLU A 526 45.06 12.98 2.37
N LEU A 527 45.06 13.64 1.22
CA LEU A 527 43.99 13.51 0.23
C LEU A 527 44.24 12.33 -0.72
N PRO A 528 43.18 11.70 -1.28
CA PRO A 528 43.35 10.69 -2.30
C PRO A 528 43.92 11.31 -3.60
N PRO A 529 44.59 10.53 -4.46
CA PRO A 529 44.85 10.93 -5.84
C PRO A 529 43.55 11.28 -6.57
N ARG A 530 43.55 12.37 -7.34
CA ARG A 530 42.33 12.93 -7.94
C ARG A 530 42.50 13.22 -9.41
N LEU A 531 41.50 12.85 -10.19
CA LEU A 531 41.30 13.39 -11.54
C LEU A 531 40.24 14.47 -11.45
N ARG A 532 40.60 15.72 -11.76
CA ARG A 532 39.68 16.85 -11.72
C ARG A 532 39.18 17.15 -13.13
N LEU A 533 37.88 17.35 -13.29
CA LEU A 533 37.21 17.62 -14.56
C LEU A 533 36.50 18.98 -14.48
N PHE A 534 36.77 19.88 -15.42
CA PHE A 534 36.08 21.18 -15.50
C PHE A 534 34.79 21.03 -16.29
N VAL A 535 33.65 21.16 -15.62
CA VAL A 535 32.31 20.90 -16.16
C VAL A 535 31.35 21.98 -15.68
N ALA A 536 30.59 22.57 -16.62
CA ALA A 536 29.59 23.59 -16.31
C ALA A 536 30.15 24.77 -15.49
N GLY A 537 31.33 25.27 -15.87
CA GLY A 537 31.94 26.46 -15.25
C GLY A 537 32.64 26.23 -13.90
N SER A 538 32.87 24.97 -13.47
CA SER A 538 33.57 24.68 -12.21
C SER A 538 34.34 23.35 -12.25
N TRP A 539 35.33 23.19 -11.37
CA TRP A 539 36.10 21.96 -11.22
C TRP A 539 35.35 20.93 -10.36
N ARG A 540 35.31 19.68 -10.83
CA ARG A 540 34.74 18.51 -10.15
C ARG A 540 35.82 17.47 -9.91
N ASN A 541 35.78 16.77 -8.79
CA ASN A 541 36.81 15.85 -8.31
C ASN A 541 36.33 14.41 -8.46
N LEU A 542 37.08 13.59 -9.19
CA LEU A 542 36.96 12.14 -9.15
C LEU A 542 38.08 11.60 -8.25
N ASN A 543 37.71 11.13 -7.07
CA ASN A 543 38.63 10.58 -6.08
C ASN A 543 38.99 9.13 -6.43
N ASN A 544 40.27 8.75 -6.31
CA ASN A 544 40.77 7.40 -6.59
C ASN A 544 40.38 6.83 -7.98
N PRO A 545 40.59 7.58 -9.08
CA PRO A 545 40.24 7.08 -10.42
C PRO A 545 41.11 5.88 -10.81
N SER A 546 40.48 4.87 -11.41
CA SER A 546 41.19 3.68 -11.90
C SER A 546 42.21 4.05 -13.00
N PRO A 547 43.29 3.27 -13.18
CA PRO A 547 44.24 3.49 -14.28
C PRO A 547 43.56 3.53 -15.65
N GLU A 548 42.56 2.68 -15.88
CA GLU A 548 41.77 2.61 -17.11
C GLU A 548 40.96 3.89 -17.32
N THR A 549 40.37 4.41 -16.25
CA THR A 549 39.58 5.66 -16.28
C THR A 549 40.46 6.86 -16.61
N ARG A 550 41.64 6.95 -15.97
CA ARG A 550 42.65 7.99 -16.29
C ARG A 550 43.06 7.92 -17.75
N GLN A 551 43.40 6.72 -18.22
CA GLN A 551 43.85 6.52 -19.59
C GLN A 551 42.74 6.84 -20.61
N ALA A 552 41.50 6.46 -20.34
CA ALA A 552 40.35 6.79 -21.19
C ALA A 552 40.16 8.32 -21.30
N VAL A 553 40.15 9.04 -20.18
CA VAL A 553 40.04 10.49 -20.17
C VAL A 553 41.22 11.15 -20.91
N HIS A 554 42.45 10.75 -20.62
CA HIS A 554 43.64 11.30 -21.30
C HIS A 554 43.57 11.09 -22.81
N THR A 555 43.17 9.90 -23.26
CA THR A 555 43.05 9.56 -24.69
C THR A 555 41.98 10.41 -25.36
N ALA A 556 40.81 10.56 -24.74
CA ALA A 556 39.73 11.38 -25.28
C ALA A 556 40.14 12.86 -25.45
N PHE A 557 40.88 13.43 -24.49
CA PHE A 557 41.38 14.80 -24.60
C PHE A 557 42.53 14.95 -25.61
N ALA A 558 43.37 13.92 -25.79
CA ALA A 558 44.42 13.92 -26.81
C ALA A 558 43.86 13.86 -28.25
N GLY A 559 42.69 13.25 -28.45
CA GLY A 559 42.02 13.11 -29.76
C GLY A 559 41.41 14.40 -30.35
N GLY A 560 41.48 15.54 -29.65
CA GLY A 560 41.07 16.85 -30.15
C GLY A 560 39.56 17.16 -30.12
N ARG A 561 38.71 16.18 -29.76
CA ARG A 561 37.27 16.36 -29.46
C ARG A 561 36.84 15.40 -28.33
N PRO A 562 37.15 15.71 -27.06
CA PRO A 562 36.81 14.81 -25.94
C PRO A 562 35.29 14.72 -25.77
N ASP A 563 34.69 13.53 -25.90
CA ASP A 563 33.32 13.29 -25.45
C ASP A 563 33.38 12.58 -24.08
N VAL A 564 33.70 13.37 -23.06
CA VAL A 564 33.71 12.93 -21.66
C VAL A 564 32.50 13.54 -20.97
N ARG A 565 31.44 12.74 -20.82
CA ARG A 565 30.22 13.16 -20.12
C ARG A 565 30.34 12.86 -18.64
N VAL A 566 30.06 13.84 -17.81
CA VAL A 566 30.27 13.78 -16.36
C VAL A 566 28.95 14.07 -15.66
N TRP A 567 28.66 13.29 -14.62
CA TRP A 567 27.62 13.55 -13.63
C TRP A 567 28.31 13.89 -12.31
N PHE A 568 27.89 14.98 -11.68
CA PHE A 568 28.55 15.50 -10.48
C PHE A 568 27.53 16.02 -9.46
N SER A 569 27.80 15.81 -8.17
CA SER A 569 27.07 16.43 -7.06
C SER A 569 28.03 17.38 -6.37
N ASP A 570 27.68 18.66 -6.28
CA ASP A 570 28.57 19.73 -5.83
C ASP A 570 29.93 19.68 -6.55
N ASP A 571 31.04 19.47 -5.84
CA ASP A 571 32.38 19.36 -6.41
C ASP A 571 32.83 17.92 -6.63
N GLU A 572 31.98 16.90 -6.45
CA GLU A 572 32.34 15.49 -6.59
C GLU A 572 31.75 14.87 -7.87
N VAL A 573 32.57 14.13 -8.61
CA VAL A 573 32.12 13.34 -9.76
C VAL A 573 31.49 12.04 -9.27
N VAL A 574 30.20 11.86 -9.54
CA VAL A 574 29.43 10.66 -9.16
C VAL A 574 29.27 9.67 -10.31
N GLY A 575 29.62 10.06 -11.54
CA GLY A 575 29.69 9.16 -12.69
C GLY A 575 30.32 9.83 -13.90
N LEU A 576 30.93 9.04 -14.79
CA LEU A 576 31.44 9.53 -16.07
C LEU A 576 31.34 8.46 -17.16
N VAL A 577 31.17 8.92 -18.40
CA VAL A 577 31.24 8.10 -19.62
C VAL A 577 32.24 8.78 -20.55
N VAL A 578 33.18 8.00 -21.07
CA VAL A 578 34.12 8.44 -22.12
C VAL A 578 33.74 7.75 -23.41
N THR A 579 33.39 8.53 -24.43
CA THR A 579 33.09 8.06 -25.78
C THR A 579 34.13 8.62 -26.73
N GLY A 580 34.74 7.77 -27.56
CA GLY A 580 35.84 8.14 -28.46
C GLY A 580 36.85 7.04 -28.62
#